data_AF-A0AAE6WQ76-F1
#
_entry.id   AF-A0AAE6WQ76-F1
#
_cell.length_a   1.000
_cell.length_b   1.000
_cell.length_c   1.000
_cell.angle_alpha   90.00
_cell.angle_beta   90.00
_cell.angle_gamma   90.00
#
_symmetry.space_group_name_H-M   'P 1'
#
loop_
_entity.id
_entity.type
_entity.pdbx_description
1 polymer ?
#
loop_
_entity_poly.entity_id
_entity_poly.type
_entity_poly.pdbx_seq_one_letter_code
_entity_poly.pdbx_strand_id
1 'polypeptide(L)' 'MAKAKEQREDTAIRRLKQDWIESAGQVKAERFELVGALFYVPDAEALTEDQVKEKLARYRGEK' A
#
# COMPACT_ATOMS: atom_id res chain seq x y z
N MET A 1 29.40 -7.06 0.16
CA MET A 1 28.42 -8.06 0.62
C MET A 1 27.19 -7.31 1.12
N ALA A 2 26.06 -7.52 0.44
CA ALA A 2 24.80 -6.86 0.72
C ALA A 2 24.13 -7.45 1.97
N LYS A 3 23.44 -6.58 2.74
CA LYS A 3 22.17 -6.77 3.46
C LYS A 3 22.15 -5.86 4.70
N ALA A 4 21.80 -4.59 4.47
CA ALA A 4 21.40 -3.65 5.54
C ALA A 4 19.95 -3.20 5.28
N LYS A 5 19.05 -4.17 5.07
CA LYS A 5 17.61 -3.95 4.92
C LYS A 5 16.80 -4.95 5.76
N GLU A 6 17.34 -5.34 6.89
CA GLU A 6 16.60 -6.10 7.89
C GLU A 6 16.61 -5.27 9.17
N GLN A 7 15.44 -5.17 9.83
CA GLN A 7 15.18 -4.48 11.10
C GLN A 7 14.85 -2.98 10.99
N ARG A 8 13.75 -2.67 10.30
CA ARG A 8 12.74 -1.78 10.91
C ARG A 8 11.65 -2.69 11.43
N GLU A 9 11.77 -3.10 12.69
CA GLU A 9 10.76 -3.88 13.38
C GLU A 9 9.41 -3.12 13.38
N ASP A 10 8.52 -3.60 12.50
CA ASP A 10 7.08 -3.81 12.66
C ASP A 10 6.33 -3.01 13.75
N THR A 11 6.33 -1.68 13.64
CA THR A 11 5.23 -0.85 14.16
C THR A 11 4.29 -0.37 13.05
N ALA A 12 4.61 -0.66 11.79
CA ALA A 12 3.79 -0.28 10.66
C ALA A 12 2.50 -1.12 10.64
N ILE A 13 1.35 -0.46 10.84
CA ILE A 13 0.04 -1.09 10.73
C ILE A 13 -0.09 -1.72 9.34
N ARG A 14 -0.27 -3.04 9.32
CA ARG A 14 -0.58 -3.80 8.11
C ARG A 14 -2.07 -4.06 8.06
N ARG A 15 -2.69 -3.83 6.90
CA ARG A 15 -4.11 -4.10 6.66
C ARG A 15 -4.31 -4.77 5.31
N LEU A 16 -5.43 -5.45 5.15
CA LEU A 16 -5.75 -6.09 3.88
C LEU A 16 -6.08 -5.04 2.82
N LYS A 17 -5.99 -5.45 1.56
CA LYS A 17 -6.35 -4.63 0.40
C LYS A 17 -7.73 -3.98 0.55
N GLN A 18 -8.73 -4.75 0.98
CA GLN A 18 -10.10 -4.29 1.15
C GLN A 18 -10.18 -3.15 2.19
N ASP A 19 -9.51 -3.31 3.34
CA ASP A 19 -9.50 -2.31 4.41
C ASP A 19 -8.88 -0.99 3.95
N TRP A 20 -7.83 -1.07 3.11
CA TRP A 20 -7.22 0.11 2.51
C TRP A 20 -8.18 0.83 1.56
N ILE A 21 -8.89 0.08 0.69
CA ILE A 21 -9.88 0.64 -0.23
C ILE A 21 -11.00 1.34 0.56
N GLU A 22 -11.49 0.74 1.64
CA GLU A 22 -12.53 1.34 2.47
C GLU A 22 -12.04 2.59 3.22
N SER A 23 -10.76 2.60 3.58
CA SER A 23 -10.06 3.69 4.29
C SER A 23 -9.31 4.66 3.38
N ALA A 24 -9.70 4.80 2.11
CA ALA A 24 -8.95 5.56 1.09
C ALA A 24 -8.57 6.99 1.51
N GLY A 25 -9.45 7.66 2.27
CA GLY A 25 -9.19 9.00 2.80
C GLY A 25 -7.93 9.12 3.67
N GLN A 26 -7.49 8.03 4.33
CA GLN A 26 -6.26 8.03 5.15
C GLN A 26 -4.99 8.26 4.31
N VAL A 27 -5.00 7.85 3.04
CA VAL A 27 -3.88 8.01 2.11
C VAL A 27 -4.12 9.12 1.08
N LYS A 28 -5.10 10.00 1.32
CA LYS A 28 -5.47 11.10 0.42
C LYS A 28 -5.75 10.60 -1.02
N ALA A 29 -6.53 9.53 -1.12
CA ALA A 29 -6.92 8.91 -2.37
C ALA A 29 -8.42 8.66 -2.39
N GLU A 30 -8.97 8.59 -3.60
CA GLU A 30 -10.32 8.09 -3.81
C GLU A 30 -10.33 6.56 -3.84
N ARG A 31 -11.48 5.94 -3.51
CA ARG A 31 -11.61 4.47 -3.48
C ARG A 31 -11.28 3.85 -4.83
N PHE A 32 -11.70 4.47 -5.93
CA PHE A 32 -11.43 3.95 -7.29
C PHE A 32 -9.94 3.98 -7.62
N GLU A 33 -9.18 4.95 -7.10
CA GLU A 33 -7.72 4.98 -7.27
C GLU A 33 -7.05 3.83 -6.54
N LEU A 34 -7.50 3.51 -5.32
CA LEU A 34 -6.98 2.35 -4.58
C LEU A 34 -7.36 1.02 -5.21
N VAL A 35 -8.58 0.88 -5.74
CA VAL A 35 -8.98 -0.32 -6.49
C VAL A 35 -8.06 -0.53 -7.70
N GLY A 36 -7.76 0.54 -8.44
CA GLY A 36 -6.85 0.50 -9.59
C GLY A 36 -5.40 0.22 -9.17
N ALA A 37 -4.88 0.97 -8.20
CA ALA A 37 -3.50 0.85 -7.73
C ALA A 37 -3.20 -0.51 -7.07
N LEU A 38 -4.19 -1.12 -6.42
CA LEU A 38 -4.08 -2.41 -5.74
C LEU A 38 -4.67 -3.57 -6.57
N PHE A 39 -5.00 -3.36 -7.84
CA PHE A 39 -5.64 -4.37 -8.69
C PHE A 39 -4.88 -5.71 -8.70
N TYR A 40 -3.56 -5.66 -8.84
CA TYR A 40 -2.69 -6.85 -8.88
C TYR A 40 -2.32 -7.41 -7.49
N VAL A 41 -2.75 -6.77 -6.40
CA VAL A 41 -2.48 -7.26 -5.05
C VAL A 41 -3.51 -8.35 -4.70
N PRO A 42 -3.06 -9.55 -4.28
CA PRO A 42 -3.95 -10.59 -3.76
C PRO A 42 -4.73 -10.11 -2.54
N ASP A 43 -5.99 -10.51 -2.41
CA ASP A 43 -6.86 -10.01 -1.35
C ASP A 43 -6.40 -10.43 0.06
N ALA A 44 -5.65 -11.54 0.16
CA ALA A 44 -5.04 -12.03 1.41
C ALA A 44 -3.70 -11.34 1.76
N GLU A 45 -3.15 -10.51 0.88
CA GLU A 45 -1.90 -9.80 1.15
C GLU A 45 -2.17 -8.57 2.03
N ALA A 46 -1.49 -8.52 3.17
CA ALA A 46 -1.52 -7.36 4.06
C ALA A 46 -0.43 -6.35 3.67
N LEU A 47 -0.84 -5.10 3.45
CA LEU A 47 0.02 -4.00 3.03
C LEU A 47 0.21 -3.00 4.17
N THR A 48 1.40 -2.40 4.25
CA THR A 48 1.64 -1.19 5.03
C THR A 48 1.16 0.06 4.27
N GLU A 49 0.97 1.16 4.99
CA GLU A 49 0.62 2.45 4.38
C GLU A 49 1.63 2.91 3.31
N ASP A 50 2.93 2.69 3.58
CA ASP A 50 4.00 3.06 2.64
C ASP A 50 3.93 2.27 1.33
N GLN A 51 3.62 0.97 1.41
CA GLN A 51 3.43 0.13 0.23
C GLN A 51 2.22 0.59 -0.60
N VAL A 52 1.14 0.97 0.08
CA VAL A 52 -0.06 1.51 -0.58
C VAL A 52 0.26 2.83 -1.27
N LYS A 53 0.93 3.76 -0.59
CA LYS A 53 1.37 5.04 -1.16
C LYS A 53 2.28 4.86 -2.37
N GLU A 54 3.21 3.90 -2.31
CA GLU A 54 4.10 3.61 -3.45
C GLU A 54 3.31 3.08 -4.66
N LYS A 55 2.40 2.14 -4.45
CA LYS A 55 1.55 1.60 -5.53
C LYS A 55 0.63 2.67 -6.11
N LEU A 56 0.07 3.53 -5.26
CA LEU A 56 -0.77 4.65 -5.67
C LEU A 56 0.01 5.69 -6.50
N ALA A 57 1.22 6.05 -6.10
CA ALA A 57 2.07 6.96 -6.86
C ALA A 57 2.39 6.40 -8.26
N ARG A 58 2.69 5.11 -8.37
CA ARG A 58 2.88 4.43 -9.66
C ARG A 58 1.61 4.45 -10.52
N TYR A 59 0.45 4.19 -9.91
CA TYR A 59 -0.85 4.25 -10.61
C TYR A 59 -1.16 5.64 -11.16
N ARG A 60 -0.78 6.70 -10.43
CA ARG A 60 -0.92 8.11 -10.87
C ARG A 60 0.13 8.56 -11.89
N GLY A 61 1.16 7.75 -12.16
CA GLY A 61 2.28 8.12 -13.01
C GLY A 61 3.27 9.10 -12.37
N GLU A 62 3.28 9.20 -11.03
CA GLU A 62 4.18 10.07 -10.27
C GLU A 62 5.56 9.43 -10.00
N LYS A 63 5.76 8.17 -10.43
CA LYS A 63 6.96 7.38 -10.15
C LYS A 63 7.24 6.31 -11.19
#